data_AF-A0A7S1V9K6-F1
#
_entry.id   AF-A0A7S1V9K6-F1
#
_cell.length_a   1.000
_cell.length_b   1.000
_cell.length_c   1.000
_cell.angle_alpha   90.00
_cell.angle_beta   90.00
_cell.angle_gamma   90.00
#
_symmetry.space_group_name_H-M   'P 1'
#
loop_
_entity.id
_entity.type
_entity.pdbx_description
1 polymer ?
#
loop_
_entity_poly.entity_id
_entity_poly.type
_entity_poly.pdbx_seq_one_letter_code
_entity_poly.pdbx_strand_id
1 'polypeptide(L)'
;TDGEGGGSSYVSSLVETIVSNLQVSVRNIHVRIQSKRGSQLYSIGFCLESLDLFTTDASGTRTFVASPGSLQYKQGRVEGLVLYIQPTAPDLVGRKEELSEMAAGAHISRREMLLAPTSIFLSIQMKKRDADFS
;
A
#
# COMPACT_ATOMS: atom_id res chain seq x y z
N THR A 1 -8.10 -36.20 -29.11
CA THR A 1 -9.31 -35.62 -28.51
C THR A 1 -9.41 -36.24 -27.14
N ASP A 2 -9.17 -35.59 -26.01
CA ASP A 2 -9.27 -34.19 -25.55
C ASP A 2 -8.25 -34.05 -24.39
N GLY A 3 -7.74 -32.93 -23.89
CA GLY A 3 -8.29 -31.59 -23.71
C GLY A 3 -8.02 -31.13 -22.27
N GLU A 4 -6.75 -30.97 -21.85
CA GLU A 4 -6.37 -30.64 -20.46
C GLU A 4 -5.49 -29.38 -20.31
N GLY A 5 -5.45 -28.50 -21.34
CA GLY A 5 -4.65 -27.26 -21.32
C GLY A 5 -5.45 -25.94 -21.19
N GLY A 6 -6.79 -25.98 -21.16
CA GLY A 6 -7.63 -24.77 -21.30
C GLY A 6 -7.96 -24.03 -20.00
N GLY A 7 -8.07 -24.74 -18.88
CA GLY A 7 -8.58 -24.18 -17.62
C GLY A 7 -7.62 -23.20 -16.94
N SER A 8 -6.32 -23.53 -16.90
CA SER A 8 -5.32 -22.68 -16.23
C SER A 8 -5.08 -21.35 -16.96
N SER A 9 -5.06 -21.38 -18.29
CA SER A 9 -4.87 -20.19 -19.13
C SER A 9 -6.04 -19.19 -19.01
N TYR A 10 -7.28 -19.69 -18.98
CA TYR A 10 -8.47 -18.87 -18.76
C TYR A 10 -8.51 -18.23 -17.37
N VAL A 11 -8.23 -19.00 -16.31
CA VAL A 11 -8.19 -18.45 -14.95
C VAL A 11 -7.08 -17.41 -14.81
N SER A 12 -5.92 -17.63 -15.45
CA SER A 12 -4.80 -16.70 -15.42
C SER A 12 -5.14 -15.37 -16.09
N SER A 13 -5.78 -15.39 -17.27
CA SER A 13 -6.20 -14.18 -17.98
C SER A 13 -7.29 -13.40 -17.22
N LEU A 14 -8.18 -14.11 -16.54
CA LEU A 14 -9.19 -13.50 -15.66
C LEU A 14 -8.53 -12.81 -14.47
N VAL A 15 -7.63 -13.49 -13.75
CA VAL A 15 -6.89 -12.90 -12.63
C VAL A 15 -6.09 -11.68 -13.07
N GLU A 16 -5.43 -11.77 -14.23
CA GLU A 16 -4.69 -10.65 -14.79
C GLU A 16 -5.61 -9.45 -15.06
N THR A 17 -6.78 -9.67 -15.67
CA THR A 17 -7.75 -8.60 -15.93
C THR A 17 -8.25 -7.96 -14.64
N ILE A 18 -8.51 -8.76 -13.61
CA ILE A 18 -8.93 -8.29 -12.28
C ILE A 18 -7.84 -7.41 -11.67
N VAL A 19 -6.60 -7.90 -11.56
CA VAL A 19 -5.49 -7.17 -10.92
C VAL A 19 -5.15 -5.90 -11.71
N SER A 20 -5.20 -5.95 -13.03
CA SER A 20 -4.91 -4.81 -13.91
C SER A 20 -5.86 -3.64 -13.67
N ASN A 21 -7.11 -3.93 -13.29
CA ASN A 21 -8.15 -2.93 -13.07
C ASN A 21 -8.48 -2.69 -11.59
N LEU A 22 -7.82 -3.42 -10.69
CA LEU A 22 -8.06 -3.31 -9.26
C LEU A 22 -7.79 -1.88 -8.80
N GLN A 23 -8.82 -1.28 -8.21
CA GLN A 23 -8.75 -0.03 -7.49
C GLN A 23 -8.70 -0.34 -6.00
N VAL A 24 -7.73 0.26 -5.31
CA VAL A 24 -7.50 0.02 -3.89
C VAL A 24 -7.65 1.36 -3.17
N SER A 25 -8.43 1.37 -2.11
CA SER A 25 -8.53 2.48 -1.17
C SER A 25 -8.38 1.93 0.23
N VAL A 26 -7.33 2.36 0.92
CA VAL A 26 -7.09 2.01 2.32
C VAL A 26 -7.00 3.32 3.11
N ARG A 27 -7.59 3.31 4.30
CA ARG A 27 -7.71 4.48 5.17
C ARG A 27 -7.15 4.18 6.55
N ASN A 28 -6.70 5.22 7.25
CA ASN A 28 -6.24 5.16 8.63
C ASN A 28 -5.14 4.10 8.82
N ILE A 29 -4.12 4.16 7.95
CA ILE A 29 -3.02 3.21 8.00
C ILE A 29 -2.01 3.71 9.02
N HIS A 30 -1.64 2.81 9.94
CA HIS A 30 -0.52 3.02 10.84
C HIS A 30 0.35 1.76 10.85
N VAL A 31 1.59 1.91 10.41
CA VAL A 31 2.60 0.85 10.46
C VAL A 31 3.67 1.27 11.45
N ARG A 32 3.98 0.38 12.38
CA ARG A 32 4.98 0.60 13.42
C ARG A 32 5.87 -0.61 13.54
N ILE A 33 7.16 -0.35 13.56
CA ILE A 33 8.18 -1.34 13.85
C ILE A 33 8.73 -1.01 15.23
N GLN A 34 8.70 -1.99 16.13
CA GLN A 34 9.29 -1.90 17.45
C GLN A 34 10.53 -2.76 17.53
N SER A 35 11.55 -2.23 18.19
CA SER A 35 12.78 -2.97 18.48
C SER A 35 13.17 -2.76 19.95
N LYS A 36 13.78 -3.77 20.54
CA LYS A 36 14.24 -3.76 21.93
C LYS A 36 15.77 -3.75 21.96
N ARG A 37 16.35 -2.85 22.75
CA ARG A 37 17.78 -2.86 23.08
C ARG A 37 17.93 -2.77 24.58
N GLY A 38 18.45 -3.84 25.20
CA GLY A 38 18.44 -3.98 26.65
C GLY A 38 17.02 -4.04 27.19
N SER A 39 16.67 -3.17 28.14
CA SER A 39 15.32 -3.03 28.68
C SER A 39 14.45 -2.01 27.93
N GLN A 40 15.02 -1.21 27.02
CA GLN A 40 14.33 -0.11 26.35
C GLN A 40 13.75 -0.55 25.01
N LEU A 41 12.51 -0.13 24.75
CA LEU A 41 11.85 -0.24 23.45
C LEU A 41 11.99 1.06 22.68
N TYR A 42 12.24 0.91 21.39
CA TYR A 42 12.33 1.97 20.40
C TYR A 42 11.28 1.68 19.33
N SER A 43 10.79 2.71 18.68
CA SER A 43 9.95 2.50 17.50
C SER A 43 10.19 3.52 16.42
N ILE A 44 10.05 3.05 15.19
CA ILE A 44 9.88 3.87 14.00
C ILE A 44 8.54 3.49 13.38
N GLY A 45 7.88 4.44 12.73
CA GLY A 45 6.67 4.13 12.03
C GLY A 45 6.23 5.23 11.11
N PHE A 46 5.17 4.93 10.38
CA PHE A 46 4.49 5.89 9.54
C PHE A 46 2.99 5.78 9.68
N CYS A 47 2.34 6.93 9.53
CA CYS A 47 0.89 7.04 9.44
C CYS A 47 0.53 7.63 8.08
N LEU A 48 -0.60 7.25 7.52
CA LEU A 48 -1.23 7.96 6.43
C LEU A 48 -2.75 7.90 6.60
N GLU A 49 -3.40 9.02 6.30
CA GLU A 49 -4.85 9.11 6.29
C GLU A 49 -5.42 8.19 5.21
N SER A 50 -4.76 8.16 4.06
CA SER A 50 -5.35 7.61 2.84
C SER A 50 -4.28 7.15 1.85
N LEU A 51 -4.43 5.93 1.34
CA LEU A 51 -3.77 5.41 0.14
C LEU A 51 -4.84 5.03 -0.87
N ASP A 52 -4.82 5.69 -2.02
CA ASP A 52 -5.64 5.33 -3.18
C ASP A 52 -4.75 4.91 -4.34
N LEU A 53 -5.12 3.84 -5.03
CA LEU A 53 -4.45 3.37 -6.24
C LEU A 53 -5.53 3.00 -7.26
N PHE A 54 -5.42 3.53 -8.48
CA PHE A 54 -6.37 3.25 -9.54
C PHE A 54 -5.70 3.19 -10.90
N THR A 55 -6.30 2.46 -11.83
CA THR A 55 -5.81 2.30 -13.20
C THR A 55 -6.19 3.49 -14.07
N THR A 56 -5.25 3.92 -14.90
CA THR A 56 -5.43 5.01 -15.85
C THR A 56 -4.97 4.59 -17.25
N ASP A 57 -5.28 5.42 -18.24
CA ASP A 57 -4.59 5.40 -19.52
C ASP A 57 -3.26 6.18 -19.45
N ALA A 58 -2.58 6.28 -20.59
CA ALA A 58 -1.32 7.01 -20.75
C ALA A 58 -1.46 8.53 -20.51
N SER A 59 -2.68 9.08 -20.59
CA SER A 59 -2.97 10.49 -20.31
C SER A 59 -3.26 10.77 -18.83
N GLY A 60 -3.34 9.72 -18.00
CA GLY A 60 -3.71 9.83 -16.59
C GLY A 60 -5.22 9.83 -16.34
N THR A 61 -6.03 9.50 -17.33
CA THR A 61 -7.49 9.41 -17.17
C THR A 61 -7.88 8.03 -16.64
N ARG A 62 -8.75 7.97 -15.63
CA ARG A 62 -9.26 6.70 -15.08
C ARG A 62 -9.94 5.88 -16.16
N THR A 63 -9.56 4.61 -16.31
CA THR A 63 -10.10 3.74 -17.35
C THR A 63 -10.11 2.27 -16.93
N PHE A 64 -10.94 1.49 -17.61
CA PHE A 64 -10.91 0.04 -17.55
C PHE A 64 -10.14 -0.52 -18.76
N VAL A 65 -9.13 -1.35 -18.49
CA VAL A 65 -8.28 -1.99 -19.48
C VAL A 65 -8.79 -3.42 -19.71
N ALA A 66 -9.52 -3.62 -20.81
CA ALA A 66 -10.10 -4.93 -21.15
C ALA A 66 -9.09 -5.93 -21.71
N SER A 67 -8.01 -5.44 -22.32
CA SER A 67 -6.90 -6.26 -22.81
C SER A 67 -5.60 -5.65 -22.31
N PRO A 68 -5.10 -6.11 -21.14
CA PRO A 68 -3.88 -5.57 -20.57
C PRO A 68 -2.73 -5.76 -21.55
N GLY A 69 -2.24 -4.64 -22.10
CA GLY A 69 -1.07 -4.63 -22.96
C GLY A 69 0.22 -4.86 -22.16
N SER A 70 1.37 -4.74 -22.85
CA SER A 70 2.68 -4.82 -22.21
C SER A 70 2.95 -3.69 -21.20
N LEU A 71 2.12 -2.64 -21.22
CA LEU A 71 2.28 -1.46 -20.40
C LEU A 71 0.97 -1.10 -19.70
N GLN A 72 1.07 -0.84 -18.40
CA GLN A 72 -0.03 -0.42 -17.56
C GLN A 72 0.29 0.90 -16.85
N TYR A 73 -0.72 1.75 -16.71
CA TYR A 73 -0.60 3.01 -15.98
C TYR A 73 -1.51 2.95 -14.76
N LYS A 74 -0.95 3.32 -13.62
CA LYS A 74 -1.70 3.49 -12.38
C LYS A 74 -1.35 4.84 -11.77
N GLN A 75 -2.32 5.46 -11.14
CA GLN A 75 -2.11 6.65 -10.32
C GLN A 75 -2.36 6.30 -8.86
N GLY A 76 -1.44 6.75 -8.03
CA GLY A 76 -1.47 6.60 -6.59
C GLY A 76 -1.64 7.96 -5.92
N ARG A 77 -2.42 8.01 -4.85
CA ARG A 77 -2.53 9.18 -3.99
C ARG A 77 -2.30 8.76 -2.55
N VAL A 78 -1.34 9.40 -1.90
CA VAL A 78 -1.05 9.23 -0.49
C VAL A 78 -1.38 10.54 0.20
N GLU A 79 -2.23 10.51 1.21
CA GLU A 79 -2.64 11.70 1.97
C GLU A 79 -2.20 11.58 3.43
N GLY A 80 -1.71 12.69 3.97
CA GLY A 80 -1.34 12.78 5.38
C GLY A 80 -0.20 11.85 5.79
N LEU A 81 0.77 11.58 4.91
CA LEU A 81 1.93 10.75 5.24
C LEU A 81 2.77 11.45 6.32
N VAL A 82 2.96 10.76 7.43
CA VAL A 82 3.84 11.18 8.53
C VAL A 82 4.85 10.09 8.77
N LEU A 83 6.12 10.47 8.92
CA LEU A 83 7.19 9.59 9.40
C LEU A 83 7.59 10.04 10.79
N TYR A 84 7.72 9.10 11.72
CA TYR A 84 8.11 9.43 13.09
C TYR A 84 9.10 8.42 13.66
N ILE A 85 9.86 8.89 14.65
CA ILE A 85 10.63 8.06 15.56
C ILE A 85 10.18 8.29 17.00
N GLN A 86 10.31 7.25 17.82
CA GLN A 86 10.06 7.32 19.26
C GLN A 86 11.21 6.60 19.98
N PRO A 87 12.18 7.34 20.54
CA PRO A 87 13.33 6.76 21.23
C PRO A 87 12.95 5.95 22.48
N THR A 88 11.83 6.30 23.12
CA THR A 88 11.27 5.53 24.25
C THR A 88 9.82 5.20 23.94
N ALA A 89 9.61 3.97 23.49
CA ALA A 89 8.33 3.45 23.06
C ALA A 89 7.65 2.63 24.17
N PRO A 90 6.33 2.77 24.38
CA PRO A 90 5.57 1.77 25.13
C PRO A 90 5.55 0.44 24.37
N ASP A 91 5.40 -0.66 25.11
CA ASP A 91 5.07 -1.96 24.52
C ASP A 91 3.58 -1.97 24.15
N LEU A 92 3.30 -2.26 22.88
CA LEU A 92 1.94 -2.22 22.34
C LEU A 92 1.38 -3.61 22.03
N VAL A 93 2.15 -4.67 22.29
CA VAL A 93 1.68 -6.04 22.09
C VAL A 93 0.43 -6.27 22.96
N GLY A 94 -0.71 -6.50 22.32
CA GLY A 94 -2.00 -6.72 22.98
C GLY A 94 -2.79 -5.47 23.37
N ARG A 95 -2.26 -4.25 23.14
CA ARG A 95 -2.92 -2.98 23.52
C ARG A 95 -3.77 -2.39 22.40
N LYS A 96 -4.98 -2.93 22.21
CA LYS A 96 -5.90 -2.55 21.12
C LYS A 96 -6.36 -1.10 21.16
N GLU A 97 -6.57 -0.53 22.35
CA GLU A 97 -7.03 0.86 22.52
C GLU A 97 -5.97 1.86 22.08
N GLU A 98 -4.72 1.67 22.51
CA GLU A 98 -3.60 2.49 22.06
C GLU A 98 -3.41 2.39 20.54
N LEU A 99 -3.54 1.20 19.93
CA LEU A 99 -3.51 1.04 18.46
C LEU A 99 -4.61 1.82 17.75
N SER A 100 -5.82 1.85 18.31
CA SER A 100 -6.96 2.61 17.77
C SER A 100 -6.72 4.12 17.82
N GLU A 101 -6.22 4.62 18.95
CA GLU A 101 -5.86 6.04 19.11
C GLU A 101 -4.71 6.46 18.18
N MET A 102 -3.79 5.55 17.87
CA MET A 102 -2.71 5.80 16.92
C MET A 102 -3.22 5.92 15.47
N ALA A 103 -4.22 5.11 15.09
CA ALA A 103 -4.88 5.20 13.79
C ALA A 103 -5.70 6.50 13.65
N ALA A 104 -6.21 7.04 14.77
CA ALA A 104 -6.96 8.30 14.80
C ALA A 104 -6.08 9.57 14.71
N GLY A 105 -4.75 9.44 14.57
CA GLY A 105 -3.84 10.58 14.39
C GLY A 105 -3.59 11.43 15.66
N ALA A 106 -4.30 11.18 16.76
CA ALA A 106 -4.27 11.98 18.00
C ALA A 106 -2.89 12.00 18.71
N HIS A 107 -2.00 11.06 18.40
CA HIS A 107 -0.69 10.91 19.07
C HIS A 107 0.52 11.37 18.26
N ILE A 108 0.33 11.88 17.04
CA ILE A 108 1.44 12.35 16.22
C ILE A 108 2.18 13.50 16.90
N SER A 109 1.47 14.36 17.65
CA SER A 109 2.04 15.48 18.41
C SER A 109 3.01 15.08 19.53
N ARG A 110 2.98 13.82 20.02
CA ARG A 110 3.88 13.33 21.09
C ARG A 110 5.14 12.65 20.54
N ARG A 111 5.31 12.60 19.23
CA ARG A 111 6.42 11.89 18.58
C ARG A 111 7.33 12.88 17.86
N GLU A 112 8.59 12.49 17.76
CA GLU A 112 9.55 13.24 16.96
C GLU A 112 9.26 12.92 15.49
N MET A 113 8.66 13.88 14.80
CA MET A 113 8.35 13.76 13.38
C MET A 113 9.63 13.96 12.57
N LEU A 114 9.92 12.97 11.73
CA LEU A 114 10.95 13.06 10.70
C LEU A 114 10.37 13.68 9.42
N LEU A 115 9.06 13.50 9.21
CA LEU A 115 8.31 14.09 8.12
C LEU A 115 6.96 14.57 8.65
N ALA A 116 6.68 15.86 8.50
CA ALA A 116 5.36 16.44 8.77
C ALA A 116 4.31 15.87 7.80
N PRO A 117 3.00 15.93 8.13
CA PRO A 117 1.95 15.40 7.27
C PRO A 117 2.08 15.91 5.83
N THR A 118 2.34 14.99 4.90
CA THR A 118 2.64 15.30 3.50
C THR A 118 1.74 14.49 2.58
N SER A 119 1.19 15.14 1.56
CA SER A 119 0.40 14.48 0.52
C SER A 119 1.25 14.30 -0.74
N ILE A 120 1.18 13.11 -1.33
CA ILE A 120 1.99 12.71 -2.48
C ILE A 120 1.06 12.16 -3.56
N PHE A 121 1.26 12.65 -4.78
CA PHE A 121 0.64 12.09 -5.97
C PHE A 121 1.69 11.34 -6.79
N LEU A 122 1.36 10.11 -7.19
CA LEU A 122 2.26 9.19 -7.86
C LEU A 122 1.64 8.81 -9.20
N SER A 123 2.42 8.88 -10.28
CA SER A 123 2.09 8.26 -11.56
C SER A 123 3.05 7.09 -11.79
N ILE A 124 2.50 5.90 -11.95
CA ILE A 124 3.23 4.64 -11.99
C ILE A 124 3.01 4.01 -13.36
N GLN A 125 4.12 3.78 -14.06
CA GLN A 125 4.13 3.02 -15.30
C GLN A 125 4.73 1.64 -15.03
N MET A 126 3.96 0.60 -15.27
CA MET A 126 4.36 -0.78 -15.03
C MET A 126 4.50 -1.50 -16.37
N LYS A 127 5.67 -2.09 -16.61
CA LYS A 127 5.86 -3.03 -17.72
C LYS A 127 5.47 -4.43 -17.25
N LYS A 128 4.69 -5.15 -18.05
CA LYS A 128 4.40 -6.57 -17.82
C LYS A 128 5.74 -7.30 -17.78
N ARG A 129 6.03 -7.98 -16.67
CA ARG A 129 7.14 -8.93 -16.63
C ARG A 129 6.68 -10.16 -17.38
N ASP A 130 7.50 -10.62 -18.33
CA ASP A 130 7.32 -11.93 -18.91
C ASP A 130 7.38 -12.94 -17.76
N ALA A 131 6.29 -13.67 -17.60
CA ALA A 131 6.18 -14.64 -16.53
C ALA A 131 6.91 -15.91 -16.99
N ASP A 132 8.18 -16.04 -16.63
CA ASP A 132 8.88 -17.33 -16.66
C ASP A 132 8.28 -18.22 -15.56
N PHE A 133 7.11 -18.79 -15.85
CA PHE A 133 6.63 -19.95 -15.12
C PHE A 133 7.21 -21.19 -15.81
N SER A 134 8.45 -21.51 -15.45
CA SER A 134 9.10 -22.81 -15.71
C SER A 134 8.59 -23.88 -14.74
#